data_AF-A0A819H8E3-F1
#
_entry.id   AF-A0A819H8E3-F1
#
_cell.length_a   1.000
_cell.length_b   1.000
_cell.length_c   1.000
_cell.angle_alpha   90.00
_cell.angle_beta   90.00
_cell.angle_gamma   90.00
#
_symmetry.space_group_name_H-M   'P 1'
#
loop_
_entity.id
_entity.type
_entity.pdbx_description
1 polymer ?
#
loop_
_entity_poly.entity_id
_entity_poly.type
_entity_poly.pdbx_seq_one_letter_code
_entity_poly.pdbx_strand_id
1 'polypeptide(L)' 'MPDITTSDELQQQQIKYGELVVLGYNGQIPNGDRGRRKSKFQLRQRTQANGLKAQRQHLCKNADEVQ' A
#
# COMPACT_ATOMS: atom_id res chain seq x y z
N MET A 1 30.66 -13.84 -10.40
CA MET A 1 29.22 -13.91 -10.75
C MET A 1 28.46 -13.95 -9.44
N PRO A 2 27.76 -12.88 -9.02
CA PRO A 2 27.01 -12.91 -7.76
C PRO A 2 25.64 -13.55 -7.94
N ASP A 3 25.30 -14.40 -6.97
CA ASP A 3 24.21 -15.38 -6.95
C ASP A 3 22.79 -14.79 -6.82
N ILE A 4 21.82 -15.59 -7.22
CA ILE A 4 20.35 -15.39 -7.26
C ILE A 4 19.66 -15.18 -5.88
N THR A 5 20.37 -14.73 -4.85
CA THR A 5 19.83 -14.61 -3.48
C THR A 5 19.67 -13.14 -3.01
N THR A 6 20.02 -12.15 -3.84
CA THR A 6 20.07 -10.73 -3.46
C THR A 6 18.72 -10.09 -3.10
N SER A 7 17.58 -10.68 -3.48
CA SER A 7 16.25 -10.10 -3.20
C SER A 7 15.81 -10.21 -1.74
N ASP A 8 16.26 -11.22 -1.00
CA ASP A 8 15.85 -11.43 0.40
C ASP A 8 16.69 -10.60 1.38
N GLU A 9 17.97 -10.36 1.09
CA GLU A 9 18.82 -9.50 1.93
C GLU A 9 18.45 -8.01 1.82
N LEU A 10 17.98 -7.56 0.65
CA LEU A 10 17.43 -6.20 0.50
C LEU A 10 16.09 -5.99 1.25
N GLN A 11 15.37 -7.07 1.56
CA GLN A 11 14.15 -6.98 2.38
C GLN A 11 14.44 -6.81 3.87
N GLN A 12 15.59 -7.27 4.35
CA GLN A 12 15.93 -7.25 5.79
C GLN A 12 16.23 -5.84 6.32
N GLN A 13 16.54 -4.88 5.46
CA GLN A 13 16.79 -3.49 5.86
C GLN A 13 15.54 -2.60 5.79
N GLN A 14 14.39 -3.13 5.33
CA GLN A 14 13.20 -2.32 5.14
C GLN A 14 12.42 -2.19 6.46
N ILE A 15 12.41 -0.98 7.03
CA ILE A 15 11.80 -0.70 8.34
C ILE A 15 10.32 -1.13 8.34
N LYS A 16 9.93 -1.95 9.32
CA LYS A 16 8.54 -2.35 9.54
C LYS A 16 7.85 -1.30 10.41
N TYR A 17 6.80 -0.68 9.89
CA TYR A 17 6.01 0.33 10.62
C TYR A 17 4.92 -0.29 11.49
N GLY A 18 4.38 -1.44 11.09
CA GLY A 18 3.31 -2.09 11.85
C GLY A 18 2.54 -3.10 11.02
N GLU A 19 1.40 -3.53 11.54
CA GLU A 19 0.52 -4.50 10.88
C GLU A 19 -0.95 -4.08 11.06
N LEU A 20 -1.75 -4.25 10.01
CA LEU A 20 -3.21 -4.16 10.05
C LEU A 20 -3.77 -5.58 10.03
N VAL A 21 -4.72 -5.86 10.91
CA VAL A 21 -5.40 -7.16 11.00
C VAL A 21 -6.89 -6.94 10.89
N VAL A 22 -7.54 -7.69 10.01
CA VAL A 22 -9.00 -7.69 9.84
C VAL A 22 -9.59 -8.64 10.88
N LEU A 23 -10.39 -8.10 11.79
CA LEU A 23 -11.12 -8.87 12.78
C LEU A 23 -12.44 -9.39 12.19
N GLY A 24 -12.87 -10.60 12.58
CA GLY A 24 -14.13 -11.20 12.13
C GLY A 24 -14.11 -11.84 10.73
N TYR A 25 -12.92 -12.05 10.14
CA TYR A 25 -12.80 -12.76 8.85
C TYR A 25 -12.92 -14.28 9.05
N ASN A 26 -14.15 -14.80 8.98
CA ASN A 26 -14.49 -16.22 9.21
C ASN A 26 -14.19 -17.17 8.02
N GLY A 27 -13.15 -16.88 7.23
CA GLY A 27 -12.66 -17.78 6.19
C GLY A 27 -13.34 -17.62 4.81
N GLN A 28 -12.46 -17.49 3.81
CA GLN A 28 -12.61 -17.78 2.38
C GLN A 28 -13.95 -17.52 1.66
N ILE A 29 -13.90 -16.63 0.66
CA ILE A 29 -14.89 -16.59 -0.42
C ILE A 29 -14.59 -17.76 -1.37
N PRO A 30 -15.51 -18.73 -1.56
CA PRO A 30 -15.35 -19.79 -2.53
C PRO A 30 -15.36 -19.14 -3.92
N ASN A 31 -14.31 -19.38 -4.69
CA ASN A 31 -14.02 -18.85 -6.03
C ASN A 31 -13.26 -17.51 -6.06
N GLY A 32 -11.99 -17.60 -6.49
CA GLY A 32 -11.29 -16.49 -7.14
C GLY A 32 -10.24 -15.81 -6.28
N ASP A 33 -9.09 -16.46 -6.09
CA ASP A 33 -7.88 -15.77 -5.72
C ASP A 33 -7.38 -14.94 -6.93
N ARG A 34 -7.83 -13.68 -6.98
CA ARG A 34 -7.32 -12.64 -7.86
C ARG A 34 -6.73 -11.49 -7.03
N GLY A 35 -5.97 -11.79 -5.95
CA GLY A 35 -5.16 -10.76 -5.27
C GLY A 35 -4.93 -10.94 -3.76
N ARG A 36 -4.43 -9.88 -3.10
CA ARG A 36 -3.98 -9.84 -1.69
C ARG A 36 -5.15 -10.00 -0.70
N ARG A 37 -5.62 -11.24 -0.48
CA ARG A 37 -6.71 -11.62 0.43
C ARG A 37 -6.23 -12.21 1.77
N LYS A 38 -5.21 -11.60 2.39
CA LYS A 38 -4.77 -12.00 3.74
C LYS A 38 -5.50 -11.15 4.77
N SER A 39 -6.00 -11.77 5.84
CA SER A 39 -6.55 -11.08 7.03
C SER A 39 -5.51 -10.23 7.75
N LYS A 40 -4.25 -10.32 7.34
CA LYS A 40 -3.10 -9.63 7.90
C LYS A 40 -2.31 -8.90 6.81
N PHE A 41 -2.07 -7.62 7.04
CA PHE A 41 -1.33 -6.73 6.14
C PHE A 41 -0.18 -6.07 6.91
N GLN A 42 1.07 -6.24 6.46
CA GLN A 42 2.22 -5.56 7.06
C GLN A 42 2.49 -4.21 6.37
N LEU A 43 2.65 -3.17 7.17
CA LEU A 43 3.11 -1.84 6.76
C LEU A 43 4.64 -1.80 6.88
N ARG A 44 5.33 -1.54 5.76
CA ARG A 44 6.78 -1.43 5.69
C ARG A 44 7.16 -0.15 4.94
N GLN A 45 8.36 0.33 5.16
CA GLN A 45 8.96 1.42 4.40
C GLN A 45 8.91 1.10 2.91
N ARG A 46 8.60 2.09 2.06
CA ARG A 46 8.66 1.93 0.60
C ARG A 46 10.05 2.34 0.12
N THR A 47 10.46 1.81 -1.04
CA THR A 47 11.69 2.24 -1.73
C THR A 47 11.64 3.72 -2.11
N GLN A 48 10.46 4.21 -2.49
CA GLN A 48 10.17 5.62 -2.74
C GLN A 48 9.03 6.11 -1.84
N ALA A 49 9.23 7.24 -1.17
CA ALA A 49 8.21 7.85 -0.33
C ALA A 49 7.04 8.39 -1.17
N ASN A 50 5.81 8.14 -0.69
CA ASN A 50 4.57 8.62 -1.31
C ASN A 50 3.66 9.38 -0.34
N GLY A 51 4.18 9.75 0.83
CA GLY A 51 3.45 10.56 1.81
C GLY A 51 3.24 11.97 1.26
N LEU A 52 2.00 12.47 1.34
CA LEU A 52 1.67 13.84 0.96
C LEU A 52 1.54 14.70 2.21
N LYS A 53 2.07 15.92 2.15
CA LYS A 53 1.80 16.98 3.12
C LYS A 53 0.87 17.99 2.46
N ALA A 54 -0.09 18.52 3.21
CA ALA A 54 -0.93 19.60 2.71
C ALA A 54 -0.07 20.77 2.21
N GLN A 55 -0.40 21.26 1.03
CA GLN A 55 0.26 22.39 0.37
C GLN A 55 -0.74 23.54 0.20
N ARG A 56 -0.24 24.70 -0.24
CA ARG A 56 -1.01 25.91 -0.53
C ARG A 56 -2.33 25.59 -1.23
N GLN A 57 -3.41 26.05 -0.61
CA GLN A 57 -4.76 25.97 -1.16
C GLN A 57 -4.94 27.08 -2.20
N HIS A 58 -5.49 26.72 -3.36
CA HIS A 58 -5.87 27.67 -4.40
C HIS A 58 -7.39 27.66 -4.54
N LEU A 59 -7.99 28.85 -4.67
CA LEU A 59 -9.41 28.98 -4.95
C LEU A 59 -9.64 28.81 -6.46
N CYS A 60 -10.18 27.67 -6.86
CA CYS A 60 -10.60 27.44 -8.24
C CYS A 60 -12.07 27.82 -8.39
N LYS A 61 -12.37 28.75 -9.31
CA LYS A 61 -13.74 28.99 -9.77
C LYS A 61 -14.00 28.00 -10.89
N ASN A 62 -14.78 26.96 -10.63
CA ASN A 62 -15.31 26.13 -11.71
C ASN A 62 -16.36 26.98 -12.44
N ALA A 63 -16.26 27.06 -13.76
CA ALA A 63 -17.27 27.75 -14.56
C ALA A 63 -18.51 26.87 -14.66
N ASP A 64 -19.61 27.32 -14.06
CA ASP A 64 -20.92 26.75 -14.31
C ASP A 64 -21.43 27.35 -15.63
N GLU A 65 -21.32 26.64 -16.75
CA GLU A 65 -22.19 26.90 -17.89
C GLU A 65 -22.29 25.70 -18.83
N VAL A 66 -23.41 24.98 -18.74
CA VAL A 66 -24.01 24.23 -19.84
C VAL A 66 -25.44 24.74 -19.93
N GLN A 67 -25.71 25.59 -20.93
CA GLN A 67 -27.06 25.93 -21.38
C GLN A 67 -27.52 24.89 -22.40
#